data_AF-A0A7C4YQC0-F1
#
_entry.id   AF-A0A7C4YQC0-F1
#
_cell.length_a   1.000
_cell.length_b   1.000
_cell.length_c   1.000
_cell.angle_alpha   90.00
_cell.angle_beta   90.00
_cell.angle_gamma   90.00
#
_symmetry.space_group_name_H-M   'P 1'
#
loop_
_entity.id
_entity.type
_entity.pdbx_description
1 polymer ?
#
loop_
_entity_poly.entity_id
_entity_poly.type
_entity_poly.pdbx_seq_one_letter_code
_entity_poly.pdbx_strand_id
1 'polypeptide(L)'
;RLTEVAANAEQFKRLMVQPEHAGEWFVPQLVGDLLTAGMRLGPGQCFGYKVPPVLGGEVDLDNFEPTDLQVHFGILGQIHRQVKDLPPGTPIGEIKFE
;
A
#
# COMPACT_ATOMS: atom_id res chain seq x y z
N ARG A 1 3.18 -17.39 0.12
CA ARG A 1 4.45 -18.00 -0.35
C ARG A 1 5.00 -17.07 -1.42
N LEU A 2 6.26 -16.67 -1.33
CA LEU A 2 6.87 -15.84 -2.38
C LEU A 2 7.10 -16.70 -3.64
N THR A 3 6.83 -16.13 -4.80
CA THR A 3 7.05 -16.75 -6.12
C THR A 3 7.84 -15.80 -7.00
N GLU A 4 8.68 -16.35 -7.86
CA GLU A 4 9.41 -15.55 -8.85
C GLU A 4 8.44 -15.04 -9.92
N VAL A 5 8.45 -13.73 -10.18
CA VAL A 5 7.62 -13.09 -11.22
C VAL A 5 8.43 -12.67 -12.45
N ALA A 6 9.76 -12.61 -12.36
CA ALA A 6 10.68 -12.30 -13.45
C ALA A 6 12.11 -12.70 -13.08
N ALA A 7 12.90 -13.15 -14.06
CA ALA A 7 14.29 -13.57 -13.87
C ALA A 7 15.27 -12.38 -13.71
N ASN A 8 14.87 -11.18 -14.14
CA ASN A 8 15.67 -9.96 -14.00
C ASN A 8 14.82 -8.68 -14.17
N ALA A 9 15.42 -7.53 -13.86
CA ALA A 9 14.76 -6.23 -13.93
C ALA A 9 14.25 -5.88 -15.34
N GLU A 10 14.97 -6.27 -16.40
CA GLU A 10 14.55 -5.99 -17.77
C GLU A 10 13.31 -6.81 -18.16
N GLN A 11 13.25 -8.08 -17.74
CA GLN A 11 12.05 -8.88 -17.89
C GLN A 11 10.90 -8.30 -17.06
N PHE A 12 11.14 -7.91 -15.82
CA PHE A 12 10.12 -7.29 -14.96
C PHE A 12 9.52 -6.04 -15.61
N LYS A 13 10.34 -5.12 -16.13
CA LYS A 13 9.86 -3.91 -16.83
C LYS A 13 8.98 -4.22 -18.03
N ARG A 14 9.26 -5.31 -18.75
CA ARG A 14 8.42 -5.75 -19.89
C ARG A 14 7.11 -6.37 -19.43
N LEU A 15 7.11 -7.09 -18.30
CA LEU A 15 5.92 -7.75 -17.77
C LEU A 15 4.99 -6.76 -17.05
N MET A 16 5.54 -5.81 -16.29
CA MET A 16 4.78 -4.89 -15.44
C MET A 16 3.82 -3.96 -16.20
N VAL A 17 4.02 -3.80 -17.51
CA VAL A 17 3.16 -2.99 -18.40
C VAL A 17 2.08 -3.81 -19.10
N GLN A 18 2.11 -5.14 -19.00
CA GLN A 18 1.09 -6.01 -19.60
C GLN A 18 -0.19 -5.94 -18.76
N PRO A 19 -1.38 -5.80 -19.37
CA PRO A 19 -2.62 -5.58 -18.62
C PRO A 19 -2.91 -6.61 -17.52
N GLU A 20 -2.62 -7.89 -17.77
CA GLU A 20 -2.79 -8.97 -16.80
C GLU A 20 -1.95 -8.74 -15.53
N HIS A 21 -0.66 -8.46 -15.69
CA HIS A 21 0.27 -8.24 -14.58
C HIS A 21 0.08 -6.88 -13.94
N ALA A 22 -0.22 -5.85 -14.73
CA ALA A 22 -0.44 -4.50 -14.20
C ALA A 22 -1.64 -4.47 -13.24
N GLY A 23 -2.72 -5.17 -13.59
CA GLY A 23 -3.90 -5.34 -12.75
C GLY A 23 -3.58 -6.04 -11.42
N GLU A 24 -2.85 -7.14 -11.50
CA GLU A 24 -2.46 -7.94 -10.32
C GLU A 24 -1.44 -7.22 -9.42
N TRP A 25 -0.48 -6.49 -9.99
CA TRP A 25 0.69 -5.98 -9.25
C TRP A 25 0.50 -4.57 -8.69
N PHE A 26 -0.28 -3.71 -9.35
CA PHE A 26 -0.32 -2.27 -9.02
C PHE A 26 -1.72 -1.74 -8.71
N VAL A 27 -2.77 -2.57 -8.77
CA VAL A 27 -4.16 -2.16 -8.52
C VAL A 27 -4.55 -0.82 -9.19
N PRO A 28 -4.29 -0.63 -10.50
CA PRO A 28 -4.44 0.67 -11.17
C PRO A 28 -5.89 1.19 -11.15
N GLN A 29 -6.88 0.31 -11.05
CA GLN A 29 -8.29 0.70 -10.96
C GLN A 29 -8.58 1.54 -9.70
N LEU A 30 -8.06 1.12 -8.54
CA LEU A 30 -8.22 1.86 -7.28
C LEU A 30 -7.66 3.27 -7.39
N VAL A 31 -6.48 3.41 -7.99
CA VAL A 31 -5.85 4.72 -8.25
C VAL A 31 -6.72 5.57 -9.17
N GLY A 32 -7.27 4.97 -10.23
CA GLY A 32 -8.20 5.64 -11.14
C GLY A 32 -9.48 6.12 -10.44
N ASP A 33 -10.01 5.31 -9.53
CA ASP A 33 -11.23 5.64 -8.77
C ASP A 33 -10.97 6.79 -7.79
N LEU A 34 -9.83 6.80 -7.09
CA LEU A 34 -9.41 7.92 -6.22
C LEU A 34 -9.26 9.24 -6.98
N LEU A 35 -8.67 9.18 -8.18
CA LEU A 35 -8.53 10.35 -9.05
C LEU A 35 -9.91 10.84 -9.55
N THR A 36 -10.79 9.91 -9.92
CA THR A 36 -12.18 10.20 -10.31
C THR A 36 -12.97 10.84 -9.18
N ALA A 37 -12.76 10.39 -7.94
CA ALA A 37 -13.36 10.95 -6.73
C ALA A 37 -12.82 12.36 -6.35
N GLY A 38 -11.88 12.91 -7.14
CA GLY A 38 -11.36 14.26 -6.95
C GLY A 38 -10.11 14.34 -6.08
N MET A 39 -9.57 13.21 -5.61
CA MET A 39 -8.34 13.20 -4.83
C MET A 39 -7.15 13.58 -5.71
N ARG A 40 -6.22 14.39 -5.17
CA ARG A 40 -5.04 14.87 -5.89
C ARG A 40 -3.80 14.76 -5.00
N LEU A 41 -2.68 14.41 -5.61
CA LEU A 41 -1.39 14.34 -4.95
C LEU A 41 -0.55 15.57 -5.29
N GLY A 42 0.09 16.13 -4.27
CA GLY A 42 1.19 17.07 -4.45
C GLY A 42 2.54 16.35 -4.69
N PRO A 43 3.60 17.10 -5.00
CA PRO A 43 4.95 16.55 -5.09
C PRO A 43 5.34 15.83 -3.79
N GLY A 44 5.88 14.62 -3.91
CA GLY A 44 6.31 13.84 -2.75
C GLY A 44 5.18 13.20 -1.95
N GLN A 45 3.93 13.23 -2.43
CA GLN A 45 2.81 12.55 -1.79
C GLN A 45 2.44 11.24 -2.49
N CYS A 46 1.79 10.35 -1.74
CA CYS A 46 1.13 9.14 -2.22
C CYS A 46 -0.32 9.07 -1.70
N PHE A 47 -1.10 8.13 -2.22
CA PHE A 47 -2.37 7.73 -1.60
C PHE A 47 -2.06 6.81 -0.43
N GLY A 48 -2.05 7.36 0.78
CA GLY A 48 -1.83 6.63 2.02
C GLY A 48 -3.14 6.20 2.66
N TYR A 49 -3.07 5.18 3.52
CA TYR A 49 -4.22 4.72 4.29
C TYR A 49 -4.46 5.62 5.52
N LYS A 50 -5.72 5.98 5.79
CA LYS A 50 -6.12 6.58 7.07
C LYS A 50 -6.00 5.56 8.20
N VAL A 51 -6.45 4.33 7.94
CA VAL A 51 -6.27 3.16 8.80
C VAL A 51 -5.54 2.07 8.02
N PRO A 52 -4.30 1.70 8.38
CA PRO A 52 -3.57 0.65 7.69
C PRO A 52 -4.30 -0.70 7.68
N PRO A 53 -4.29 -1.46 6.58
CA PRO A 53 -4.95 -2.78 6.51
C PRO A 53 -4.44 -3.78 7.55
N VAL A 54 -3.16 -3.70 7.92
CA VAL A 54 -2.59 -4.54 8.99
C VAL A 54 -3.21 -4.28 10.37
N LEU A 55 -3.86 -3.12 10.55
CA LEU A 55 -4.62 -2.75 11.75
C LEU A 55 -6.14 -2.91 11.56
N GLY A 56 -6.58 -3.58 10.48
CA GLY A 56 -7.99 -3.83 10.18
C GLY A 56 -8.67 -2.77 9.32
N GLY A 57 -7.92 -1.85 8.71
CA GLY A 57 -8.48 -0.92 7.71
C GLY A 57 -8.86 -1.62 6.40
N GLU A 58 -9.88 -1.10 5.74
CA GLU A 58 -10.34 -1.63 4.43
C GLU A 58 -9.58 -0.96 3.28
N VAL A 59 -9.48 -1.65 2.14
CA VAL A 59 -8.88 -1.11 0.91
C VAL A 59 -10.00 -0.56 0.02
N ASP A 60 -10.61 0.53 0.46
CA ASP A 60 -11.69 1.24 -0.22
C ASP A 60 -11.37 2.73 -0.37
N LEU A 61 -12.19 3.47 -1.13
CA LEU A 61 -11.95 4.89 -1.42
C LEU A 61 -11.97 5.79 -0.18
N ASP A 62 -12.75 5.44 0.83
CA ASP A 62 -12.96 6.28 2.01
C ASP A 62 -11.77 6.18 2.98
N ASN A 63 -10.98 5.11 2.89
CA ASN A 63 -9.80 4.90 3.72
C ASN A 63 -8.49 5.44 3.11
N PHE A 64 -8.54 6.20 2.01
CA PHE A 64 -7.35 6.86 1.44
C PHE A 64 -7.33 8.37 1.64
N GLU A 65 -6.12 8.91 1.72
CA GLU A 65 -5.85 10.35 1.69
C GLU A 65 -4.48 10.65 1.06
N PRO A 66 -4.25 11.89 0.57
CA PRO A 66 -2.91 12.34 0.22
C PRO A 66 -2.02 12.36 1.46
N THR A 67 -0.95 11.57 1.44
CA THR A 67 0.01 11.46 2.55
C THR A 67 1.41 11.75 2.04
N ASP A 68 2.25 12.39 2.85
CA ASP A 68 3.68 12.49 2.55
C ASP A 68 4.31 11.09 2.40
N LEU A 69 5.09 10.89 1.35
CA LEU A 69 5.65 9.58 0.99
C LEU A 69 6.59 9.04 2.08
N GLN A 70 7.39 9.89 2.71
CA GLN A 70 8.32 9.46 3.76
C GLN A 70 7.57 9.13 5.03
N VAL A 71 6.56 9.92 5.39
CA VAL A 71 5.67 9.64 6.53
C VAL A 71 4.95 8.31 6.33
N HIS A 72 4.37 8.08 5.14
CA HIS A 72 3.65 6.85 4.82
C HIS A 72 4.52 5.60 5.08
N PHE A 73 5.71 5.54 4.49
CA PHE A 73 6.61 4.39 4.67
C PHE A 73 7.22 4.33 6.08
N GLY A 74 7.52 5.48 6.70
CA GLY A 74 8.05 5.55 8.06
C GLY A 74 7.08 4.96 9.08
N ILE A 75 5.82 5.42 9.05
CA ILE A 75 4.75 4.97 9.96
C ILE A 75 4.39 3.50 9.72
N LEU A 76 4.18 3.09 8.46
CA LEU A 76 3.89 1.68 8.16
C LEU A 76 5.05 0.77 8.58
N GLY A 77 6.31 1.18 8.36
CA GLY A 77 7.47 0.43 8.80
C GLY A 77 7.51 0.23 10.32
N GLN A 78 7.17 1.26 11.10
CA GLN A 78 7.09 1.17 12.56
C GLN A 78 5.95 0.25 13.03
N ILE A 79 4.78 0.34 12.39
CA ILE A 79 3.62 -0.53 12.69
C ILE A 79 3.97 -1.99 12.38
N HIS A 80 4.46 -2.28 11.16
CA HIS A 80 4.78 -3.64 10.74
C HIS A 80 5.85 -4.28 11.62
N ARG A 81 6.82 -3.51 12.13
CA ARG A 81 7.81 -4.04 13.09
C ARG A 81 7.18 -4.50 14.41
N GLN A 82 6.12 -3.84 14.88
CA GLN A 82 5.44 -4.16 16.13
C GLN A 82 4.50 -5.36 16.00
N VAL A 83 3.89 -5.56 14.82
CA VAL A 83 2.85 -6.58 14.63
C VAL A 83 3.31 -7.85 13.92
N LYS A 84 4.53 -7.88 13.35
CA LYS A 84 5.02 -8.99 12.50
C LYS A 84 4.98 -10.38 13.14
N ASP A 85 5.09 -10.47 14.47
CA ASP A 85 5.17 -11.73 15.21
C ASP A 85 3.84 -12.08 15.92
N LEU A 86 2.79 -11.26 15.73
CA LEU A 86 1.49 -11.50 16.33
C LEU A 86 0.66 -12.47 15.49
N PRO A 87 -0.08 -13.41 16.12
CA PRO A 87 -1.04 -14.24 15.40
C PRO A 87 -2.10 -13.39 14.68
N PRO A 88 -2.62 -13.86 13.52
CA PRO A 88 -3.77 -13.23 12.88
C PRO A 88 -4.94 -13.08 13.85
N GLY A 89 -5.61 -11.92 13.81
CA GLY A 89 -6.74 -11.60 14.68
C GLY A 89 -6.37 -11.13 16.10
N THR A 90 -5.07 -10.96 16.40
CA THR A 90 -4.63 -10.36 17.67
C THR A 90 -5.19 -8.93 17.81
N PRO A 91 -5.94 -8.61 18.88
CA PRO A 91 -6.39 -7.25 19.13
C PRO A 91 -5.20 -6.32 19.39
N ILE A 92 -5.14 -5.19 18.69
CA ILE A 92 -4.09 -4.18 18.84
C ILE A 92 -4.62 -3.06 19.75
N GLY A 93 -3.97 -2.88 20.90
CA GLY A 93 -4.36 -1.84 21.88
C GLY A 93 -3.60 -0.52 21.71
N GLU A 94 -2.28 -0.60 21.54
CA GLU A 94 -1.39 0.57 21.43
C GLU A 94 -0.38 0.35 20.30
N ILE A 95 -0.10 1.40 19.53
CA ILE A 95 1.03 1.48 18.61
C ILE A 95 1.92 2.63 19.06
N LYS A 96 3.22 2.37 19.17
CA LYS A 96 4.20 3.39 19.54
C LYS A 96 4.90 3.93 18.29
N PHE A 97 5.12 5.24 18.28
CA PHE A 97 5.86 5.93 17.22
C PHE A 97 7.08 6.62 17.81
N GLU A 98 8.19 6.59 17.08
CA GLU A 98 9.45 7.30 17.39
C GLU A 98 9.52 8.63 16.65
#